data_AF-A0A5N5N1R4-F1
#
_entry.id   AF-A0A5N5N1R4-F1
#
_cell.length_a   1.000
_cell.length_b   1.000
_cell.length_c   1.000
_cell.angle_alpha   90.00
_cell.angle_beta   90.00
_cell.angle_gamma   90.00
#
_symmetry.space_group_name_H-M   'P 1'
#
loop_
_entity.id
_entity.type
_entity.pdbx_description
1 polymer ?
#
loop_
_entity_poly.entity_id
_entity_poly.type
_entity_poly.pdbx_seq_one_letter_code
_entity_poly.pdbx_strand_id
1 'polypeptide(L)'
;MSPWLSTLEVSSLGFTATKHYPTRQSLVVYMVQLEGIKVLDRLLPIPKSTFEPDHTGAGQTMVDSGTQFTFLLESAYIALRTAFLNQTSSVLKVLEDPDFVFQGAMDLCYLVPLNQRVLPLLPTVTLVFRGAEMTVSGDRVLYRVPSELRGNNSVHCLSSIRQKK
;
A
#
# COMPACT_ATOMS: atom_id res chain seq x y z
N MET A 1 -11.03 -31.42 13.81
CA MET A 1 -10.77 -30.50 14.95
C MET A 1 -9.31 -30.11 14.88
N SER A 2 -9.01 -28.90 14.38
CA SER A 2 -7.66 -28.34 14.31
C SER A 2 -7.73 -26.88 14.78
N PRO A 3 -7.08 -26.52 15.90
CA PRO A 3 -7.22 -25.20 16.51
C PRO A 3 -5.95 -24.35 16.27
N TRP A 4 -5.85 -23.63 15.15
CA TRP A 4 -4.69 -22.76 14.88
C TRP A 4 -5.01 -21.46 14.13
N LEU A 5 -6.22 -20.94 14.30
CA LEU A 5 -6.44 -19.51 14.14
C LEU A 5 -6.44 -18.92 15.54
N SER A 6 -5.27 -18.52 16.03
CA SER A 6 -5.22 -17.56 17.12
C SER A 6 -5.90 -16.31 16.60
N THR A 7 -7.13 -16.09 17.04
CA THR A 7 -7.84 -14.82 16.91
C THR A 7 -6.90 -13.78 17.49
N LEU A 8 -6.24 -12.98 16.64
CA LEU A 8 -5.66 -11.73 17.10
C LEU A 8 -6.84 -10.97 17.69
N GLU A 9 -6.85 -10.79 19.01
CA GLU A 9 -7.87 -9.98 19.67
C GLU A 9 -7.75 -8.56 19.12
N VAL A 10 -8.70 -8.22 18.25
CA VAL A 10 -8.82 -6.93 17.54
C VAL A 10 -8.81 -5.73 18.52
N SER A 11 -9.15 -5.95 19.78
CA SER A 11 -9.08 -4.96 20.87
C SER A 11 -7.67 -4.45 21.16
N SER A 12 -6.62 -5.28 21.00
CA SER A 12 -5.23 -4.91 21.33
C SER A 12 -4.59 -3.89 20.38
N LEU A 13 -5.20 -3.70 19.20
CA LEU A 13 -4.71 -2.85 18.11
C LEU A 13 -5.39 -1.47 18.08
N GLY A 14 -6.27 -1.16 19.05
CA GLY A 14 -6.98 0.12 19.10
C GLY A 14 -7.96 0.36 17.95
N PHE A 15 -8.37 -0.70 17.23
CA PHE A 15 -9.37 -0.58 16.17
C PHE A 15 -10.69 -0.08 16.77
N THR A 16 -11.08 1.14 16.40
CA THR A 16 -12.43 1.63 16.70
C THR A 16 -13.28 1.40 15.46
N ALA A 17 -14.21 0.44 15.54
CA ALA A 17 -15.18 0.22 14.48
C ALA A 17 -16.19 1.38 14.47
N THR A 18 -16.25 2.15 13.39
CA THR A 18 -17.32 3.14 13.19
C THR A 18 -18.59 2.44 12.71
N LYS A 19 -19.70 2.66 13.42
CA LYS A 19 -20.99 1.99 13.22
C LYS A 19 -21.88 2.74 12.22
N HIS A 20 -22.26 2.03 11.15
CA HIS A 20 -23.46 2.13 10.30
C HIS A 20 -23.86 3.47 9.62
N TYR A 21 -24.01 3.41 8.29
CA TYR A 21 -24.96 4.21 7.50
C TYR A 21 -26.04 3.26 6.92
N PRO A 22 -27.34 3.61 6.95
CA PRO A 22 -28.44 2.69 6.65
C PRO A 22 -28.72 2.57 5.15
N THR A 23 -27.75 2.11 4.37
CA THR A 23 -27.96 1.76 2.95
C THR A 23 -27.54 0.31 2.67
N ARG A 24 -28.13 -0.29 1.63
CA ARG A 24 -28.07 -1.73 1.28
C ARG A 24 -26.66 -2.31 0.98
N GLN A 25 -25.59 -1.53 1.13
CA GLN A 25 -24.20 -1.96 0.95
C GLN A 25 -23.37 -1.42 2.13
N SER A 26 -23.48 -2.07 3.29
CA SER A 26 -22.73 -1.66 4.49
C SER A 26 -21.29 -2.16 4.39
N LEU A 27 -20.36 -1.28 3.98
CA LEU A 27 -18.92 -1.55 4.09
C LEU A 27 -18.48 -1.30 5.53
N VAL A 28 -17.76 -2.25 6.13
CA VAL A 28 -17.18 -2.10 7.46
C VAL A 28 -15.79 -1.50 7.29
N VAL A 29 -15.60 -0.30 7.81
CA VAL A 29 -14.30 0.36 7.88
C VAL A 29 -13.84 0.44 9.34
N TYR A 30 -12.55 0.24 9.57
CA TYR A 30 -11.97 0.33 10.90
C TYR A 30 -10.98 1.47 10.98
N MET A 31 -11.15 2.33 11.98
CA MET A 31 -10.22 3.42 12.24
C MET A 31 -9.04 2.89 13.04
N VAL A 32 -7.84 3.17 12.55
CA VAL A 32 -6.57 2.80 13.19
C VAL A 32 -5.62 3.97 13.23
N GLN A 33 -4.67 3.90 14.16
CA GLN A 33 -3.58 4.86 14.22
C GLN A 33 -2.34 4.27 13.53
N LEU A 34 -2.06 4.77 12.32
CA LEU A 34 -0.80 4.54 11.63
C LEU A 34 0.26 5.48 12.22
N GLU A 35 1.42 4.94 12.57
CA GLU A 35 2.53 5.68 13.18
C GLU A 35 3.72 5.80 12.20
N GLY A 36 3.76 4.99 11.15
CA GLY A 36 4.78 5.07 10.13
C GLY A 36 4.70 4.00 9.06
N ILE A 37 5.63 4.10 8.11
CA ILE A 37 5.82 3.14 7.02
C ILE A 37 7.30 2.76 7.00
N LYS A 38 7.62 1.48 6.84
CA LYS A 38 8.97 0.99 6.59
C LYS A 38 9.07 0.43 5.18
N VAL A 39 10.25 0.56 4.58
CA VAL A 39 10.68 -0.23 3.42
C VAL A 39 11.84 -1.08 3.89
N LEU A 40 11.74 -2.40 3.74
CA LEU A 40 12.54 -3.36 4.52
C LEU A 40 12.34 -3.07 6.01
N ASP A 41 13.43 -3.00 6.79
CA ASP A 41 13.39 -2.68 8.21
C ASP A 41 13.62 -1.19 8.51
N ARG A 42 13.66 -0.33 7.49
CA ARG A 42 13.95 1.11 7.64
C ARG A 42 12.68 1.93 7.69
N LEU A 43 12.43 2.58 8.84
CA LEU A 43 11.36 3.56 9.01
C LEU A 43 11.61 4.79 8.12
N LEU A 44 10.60 5.15 7.34
CA LEU A 44 10.66 6.30 6.44
C LEU A 44 10.53 7.62 7.23
N PRO A 45 11.21 8.69 6.80
CA PRO A 45 11.17 9.99 7.47
C PRO A 45 9.89 10.75 7.11
N ILE A 46 8.74 10.23 7.54
CA ILE A 46 7.42 10.85 7.34
C ILE A 46 7.03 11.58 8.63
N PRO A 47 6.65 12.87 8.59
CA PRO A 47 6.19 13.59 9.78
C PRO A 47 4.98 12.88 10.40
N LYS A 48 5.00 12.65 11.72
CA LYS A 48 3.90 11.98 12.44
C LYS A 48 2.54 12.65 12.22
N SER A 49 2.53 13.98 12.10
CA SER A 49 1.34 14.77 11.79
C SER A 49 0.69 14.42 10.45
N THR A 50 1.38 13.71 9.53
CA THR A 50 0.79 13.17 8.30
C THR A 50 -0.28 12.12 8.61
N PHE A 51 -0.15 11.41 9.73
CA PHE A 51 -1.06 10.33 10.14
C PHE A 51 -2.00 10.74 11.28
N GLU A 52 -2.03 12.04 11.59
CA GLU A 52 -2.93 12.61 12.59
C GLU A 52 -4.07 13.34 11.87
N PRO A 53 -5.34 13.14 12.28
CA PRO A 53 -6.46 13.83 11.66
C PRO A 53 -6.34 15.35 11.80
N ASP A 54 -6.48 16.08 10.70
CA ASP A 54 -6.63 17.53 10.70
C ASP A 54 -8.10 17.94 10.89
N HIS A 55 -8.37 19.25 10.81
CA HIS A 55 -9.72 19.82 10.95
C HIS A 55 -10.73 19.33 9.89
N THR A 56 -10.27 18.73 8.79
CA THR A 56 -11.10 18.11 7.75
C THR A 56 -11.27 16.60 7.95
N GLY A 57 -10.54 15.99 8.90
CA GLY A 57 -10.43 14.55 9.10
C GLY A 57 -9.38 13.88 8.22
N ALA A 58 -8.68 14.63 7.37
CA ALA A 58 -7.56 14.11 6.57
C ALA A 58 -6.39 13.73 7.49
N GLY A 59 -5.70 12.64 7.20
CA GLY A 59 -4.66 12.08 8.07
C GLY A 59 -5.15 10.92 8.94
N GLN A 60 -6.48 10.78 9.12
CA GLN A 60 -7.06 9.56 9.71
C GLN A 60 -6.76 8.34 8.82
N THR A 61 -6.35 7.24 9.44
CA THR A 61 -6.15 5.97 8.72
C THR A 61 -7.37 5.06 8.88
N MET A 62 -7.81 4.48 7.77
CA MET A 62 -8.90 3.50 7.68
C MET A 62 -8.39 2.19 7.09
N VAL A 63 -8.85 1.07 7.64
CA VAL A 63 -8.75 -0.24 7.00
C VAL A 63 -10.12 -0.55 6.39
N ASP A 64 -10.14 -0.71 5.07
CA ASP A 64 -11.36 -0.87 4.27
C ASP A 64 -11.25 -2.09 3.34
N SER A 65 -12.10 -3.10 3.57
CA SER A 65 -12.19 -4.28 2.69
C SER A 65 -12.81 -3.98 1.33
N GLY A 66 -13.43 -2.82 1.14
CA GLY A 66 -14.06 -2.36 -0.10
C GLY A 66 -13.08 -1.78 -1.12
N THR A 67 -11.80 -1.62 -0.76
CA THR A 67 -10.77 -1.09 -1.66
C THR A 67 -9.67 -2.11 -1.93
N GLN A 68 -9.14 -2.10 -3.15
CA GLN A 68 -8.09 -3.03 -3.57
C GLN A 68 -6.68 -2.51 -3.25
N PHE A 69 -6.50 -1.19 -3.17
CA PHE A 69 -5.20 -0.54 -3.09
C PHE A 69 -5.08 0.34 -1.85
N THR A 70 -3.86 0.55 -1.39
CA THR A 70 -3.59 1.46 -0.28
C THR A 70 -3.56 2.90 -0.79
N PHE A 71 -4.41 3.76 -0.25
CA PHE A 71 -4.45 5.17 -0.59
C PHE A 71 -3.68 5.98 0.45
N LEU A 72 -2.64 6.68 0.02
CA LEU A 72 -1.75 7.45 0.89
C LEU A 72 -1.86 8.95 0.58
N LEU A 73 -1.79 9.76 1.63
CA LEU A 73 -1.54 11.20 1.48
C LEU A 73 -0.21 11.44 0.77
N GLU A 74 -0.10 12.59 0.10
CA GLU A 74 1.04 12.90 -0.78
C GLU A 74 2.40 12.72 -0.11
N SER A 75 2.61 13.24 1.11
CA SER A 75 3.90 13.12 1.81
C SER A 75 4.29 11.67 2.09
N ALA A 76 3.33 10.83 2.52
CA ALA A 76 3.55 9.41 2.76
C ALA A 76 3.79 8.64 1.45
N TYR A 77 3.01 8.94 0.41
CA TYR A 77 3.17 8.32 -0.92
C TYR A 77 4.56 8.62 -1.51
N ILE A 78 4.98 9.88 -1.50
CA ILE A 78 6.28 10.29 -2.06
C ILE A 78 7.42 9.60 -1.31
N ALA A 79 7.36 9.55 0.02
CA ALA A 79 8.38 8.87 0.83
C ALA A 79 8.46 7.38 0.51
N LEU A 80 7.31 6.68 0.46
CA LEU A 80 7.24 5.26 0.09
C LEU A 80 7.76 5.02 -1.32
N ARG A 81 7.24 5.75 -2.31
CA ARG A 81 7.62 5.65 -3.72
C ARG A 81 9.12 5.80 -3.89
N THR A 82 9.71 6.84 -3.28
CA THR A 82 11.14 7.16 -3.39
C THR A 82 12.00 6.06 -2.77
N ALA A 83 11.65 5.62 -1.56
CA ALA A 83 12.39 4.56 -0.88
C ALA A 83 12.29 3.22 -1.64
N PHE A 84 11.10 2.88 -2.14
CA PHE A 84 10.86 1.66 -2.90
C PHE A 84 11.64 1.67 -4.21
N LEU A 85 11.58 2.75 -4.99
CA LEU A 85 12.35 2.94 -6.23
C LEU A 85 13.86 2.78 -6.00
N ASN A 86 14.40 3.37 -4.93
CA ASN A 86 15.82 3.24 -4.61
C ASN A 86 16.22 1.78 -4.35
N GLN A 87 15.39 1.03 -3.61
CA GLN A 87 15.65 -0.37 -3.28
C GLN A 87 15.47 -1.32 -4.48
N THR A 88 14.69 -0.95 -5.49
CA THR A 88 14.44 -1.79 -6.67
C THR A 88 15.32 -1.45 -7.88
N SER A 89 16.08 -0.35 -7.82
CA SER A 89 16.89 0.17 -8.92
C SER A 89 17.84 -0.84 -9.58
N SER A 90 18.32 -1.83 -8.83
CA SER A 90 19.23 -2.87 -9.34
C SER A 90 18.54 -4.17 -9.76
N VAL A 91 17.25 -4.35 -9.47
CA VAL A 91 16.54 -5.63 -9.67
C VAL A 91 15.35 -5.52 -10.62
N LEU A 92 14.80 -4.32 -10.82
CA LEU A 92 13.67 -4.09 -11.72
C LEU A 92 13.96 -2.94 -12.68
N LYS A 93 13.50 -3.08 -13.92
CA LYS A 93 13.52 -2.01 -14.90
C LYS A 93 12.27 -1.15 -14.74
N VAL A 94 12.44 0.13 -14.44
CA VAL A 94 11.34 1.11 -14.39
C VAL A 94 10.72 1.26 -15.79
N LEU A 95 9.41 1.41 -15.84
CA LEU A 95 8.71 1.85 -17.05
C LEU A 95 8.98 3.35 -17.25
N GLU A 96 9.81 3.67 -18.23
CA GLU A 96 10.15 5.05 -18.61
C GLU A 96 9.08 5.64 -19.54
N ASP A 97 7.90 5.89 -18.97
CA ASP A 97 6.76 6.50 -19.67
C ASP A 97 6.06 7.46 -18.69
N PRO A 98 6.38 8.77 -18.73
CA PRO A 98 5.85 9.73 -17.77
C PRO A 98 4.35 9.98 -17.93
N ASP A 99 3.78 9.64 -19.09
CA ASP A 99 2.35 9.79 -19.38
C ASP A 99 1.55 8.56 -18.91
N PHE A 100 2.23 7.44 -18.63
CA PHE A 100 1.58 6.24 -18.11
C PHE A 100 1.28 6.36 -16.62
N VAL A 101 -0.02 6.39 -16.29
CA VAL A 101 -0.52 6.37 -14.91
C VAL A 101 -1.64 5.34 -14.80
N PHE A 102 -1.46 4.33 -13.96
CA PHE A 102 -2.50 3.33 -13.71
C PHE A 102 -3.45 3.78 -12.59
N GLN A 103 -4.75 3.49 -12.70
CA GLN A 103 -5.79 3.91 -11.73
C GLN A 103 -5.75 5.42 -11.41
N GLY A 104 -5.32 6.25 -12.36
CA GLY A 104 -5.28 7.72 -12.25
C GLY A 104 -4.21 8.31 -11.31
N ALA A 105 -3.48 7.49 -10.55
CA ALA A 105 -2.44 7.97 -9.62
C ALA A 105 -1.31 6.98 -9.26
N MET A 106 -1.25 5.76 -9.83
CA MET A 106 -0.06 4.90 -9.73
C MET A 106 0.97 5.28 -10.78
N ASP A 107 2.07 5.89 -10.34
CA ASP A 107 3.11 6.50 -11.20
C ASP A 107 4.52 5.90 -11.01
N LEU A 108 4.60 4.74 -10.35
CA LEU A 108 5.82 3.94 -10.24
C LEU A 108 5.51 2.53 -10.72
N CYS A 109 5.90 2.25 -11.97
CA CYS A 109 5.67 0.97 -12.62
C CYS A 109 6.97 0.40 -13.20
N TYR A 110 6.99 -0.92 -13.38
CA TYR A 110 8.14 -1.70 -13.80
C TYR A 110 7.78 -2.60 -14.98
N LEU A 111 8.77 -2.87 -15.80
CA LEU A 111 8.73 -3.85 -16.87
C LEU A 111 9.20 -5.20 -16.36
N VAL A 112 8.35 -6.21 -16.50
CA VAL A 112 8.67 -7.60 -16.15
C VAL A 112 8.54 -8.49 -17.39
N PRO A 113 9.61 -9.15 -17.84
CA PRO A 113 9.58 -10.04 -19.00
C PRO A 113 8.49 -11.11 -18.90
N LEU A 114 7.77 -11.38 -19.99
CA LEU A 114 6.67 -12.36 -19.97
C LEU A 114 7.12 -13.80 -19.69
N ASN A 115 8.39 -14.13 -19.96
CA ASN A 115 8.97 -15.43 -19.62
C ASN A 115 9.36 -15.54 -18.13
N GLN A 116 9.38 -14.42 -17.39
CA GLN A 116 9.69 -14.39 -15.98
C GLN A 116 8.42 -14.67 -15.16
N ARG A 117 8.32 -15.90 -14.64
CA ARG A 117 7.16 -16.36 -13.86
C ARG A 117 7.17 -15.86 -12.40
N VAL A 118 8.35 -15.58 -11.87
CA VAL A 118 8.56 -15.19 -10.47
C VAL A 118 9.30 -13.86 -10.43
N LEU A 119 8.78 -12.91 -9.68
CA LEU A 119 9.44 -11.61 -9.46
C LEU A 119 10.75 -11.81 -8.69
N PRO A 120 11.76 -10.93 -8.88
CA PRO A 120 12.94 -10.95 -8.02
C PRO A 120 12.53 -10.68 -6.56
N LEU A 121 13.44 -10.87 -5.62
CA LEU A 121 13.18 -10.48 -4.24
C LEU A 121 12.88 -8.97 -4.18
N LEU A 122 11.65 -8.64 -3.79
CA LEU A 122 11.21 -7.26 -3.65
C LEU A 122 11.36 -6.79 -2.21
N PRO A 123 11.65 -5.50 -2.00
CA PRO A 123 11.66 -4.96 -0.64
C PRO A 123 10.26 -5.03 -0.03
N THR A 124 10.20 -5.42 1.23
CA THR A 124 8.94 -5.44 1.99
C THR A 124 8.48 -4.01 2.27
N VAL A 125 7.17 -3.84 2.41
CA VAL A 125 6.56 -2.58 2.87
C VAL A 125 5.80 -2.89 4.14
N THR A 126 6.17 -2.24 5.24
CA THR A 126 5.54 -2.47 6.54
C THR A 126 4.78 -1.23 6.98
N LEU A 127 3.49 -1.39 7.25
CA LEU A 127 2.65 -0.38 7.89
C LEU A 127 2.77 -0.56 9.40
N VAL A 128 3.25 0.49 10.09
CA VAL A 128 3.47 0.48 11.54
C VAL A 128 2.26 1.12 12.19
N PHE A 129 1.43 0.33 12.85
CA PHE A 129 0.30 0.79 13.63
C PHE A 129 0.68 0.86 15.11
N ARG A 130 -0.11 1.60 15.88
CA ARG A 130 0.02 1.56 17.34
C ARG A 130 -0.18 0.13 17.85
N GLY A 131 0.89 -0.46 18.38
CA GLY A 131 0.88 -1.80 18.98
C GLY A 131 1.04 -2.97 18.00
N ALA A 132 1.17 -2.73 16.68
CA ALA A 132 1.45 -3.81 15.73
C ALA A 132 2.04 -3.33 14.40
N GLU A 133 2.57 -4.28 13.64
CA GLU A 133 3.10 -4.04 12.30
C GLU A 133 2.45 -4.99 11.30
N MET A 134 2.06 -4.47 10.14
CA MET A 134 1.55 -5.25 9.02
C MET A 134 2.53 -5.18 7.86
N THR A 135 3.14 -6.32 7.52
CA THR A 135 4.11 -6.40 6.43
C THR A 135 3.46 -6.93 5.15
N VAL A 136 3.66 -6.20 4.05
CA VAL A 136 3.31 -6.61 2.69
C VAL A 136 4.61 -6.99 1.97
N SER A 137 4.65 -8.18 1.37
CA SER A 137 5.84 -8.75 0.76
C SER A 137 5.53 -9.44 -0.57
N GLY A 138 6.58 -9.68 -1.35
CA GLY A 138 6.47 -10.44 -2.60
C GLY A 138 5.64 -9.71 -3.65
N ASP A 139 4.88 -10.48 -4.41
CA ASP A 139 4.06 -9.98 -5.51
C ASP A 139 2.97 -9.00 -5.05
N ARG A 140 2.49 -9.07 -3.81
CA ARG A 140 1.45 -8.14 -3.31
C ARG A 140 1.89 -6.67 -3.24
N VAL A 141 3.19 -6.39 -3.25
CA VAL A 141 3.70 -5.02 -3.27
C VAL A 141 3.60 -4.40 -4.68
N LEU A 142 3.53 -5.22 -5.72
CA LEU A 142 3.36 -4.78 -7.10
C LEU A 142 2.10 -5.36 -7.72
N TYR A 143 1.22 -4.51 -8.21
CA TYR A 143 0.07 -4.92 -8.97
C TYR A 143 0.39 -5.10 -10.45
N ARG A 144 0.22 -6.32 -10.98
CA ARG A 144 0.29 -6.57 -12.43
C ARG A 144 -0.90 -5.91 -13.12
N VAL A 145 -0.63 -4.94 -13.99
CA VAL A 145 -1.66 -4.24 -14.75
C VAL A 145 -2.25 -5.19 -15.81
N PRO A 146 -3.56 -5.51 -15.75
CA PRO A 146 -4.17 -6.39 -16.74
C PRO A 146 -4.13 -5.79 -18.13
N SER A 147 -3.86 -6.63 -19.13
CA SER A 147 -3.83 -6.26 -20.56
C SER A 147 -2.82 -5.17 -20.95
N GLU A 148 -1.94 -4.74 -20.04
CA GLU A 148 -0.93 -3.74 -20.32
C GLU A 148 0.41 -4.40 -20.63
N LEU A 149 0.82 -4.31 -21.90
CA LEU A 149 2.07 -4.85 -22.41
C LEU A 149 2.95 -3.75 -23.02
N ARG A 150 4.26 -3.90 -22.86
CA ARG A 150 5.29 -3.04 -23.46
C ARG A 150 6.33 -3.92 -24.14
N GLY A 151 6.09 -4.20 -25.42
CA GLY A 151 6.82 -5.24 -26.16
C GLY A 151 6.58 -6.61 -25.51
N ASN A 152 7.66 -7.32 -25.17
CA ASN A 152 7.60 -8.64 -24.53
C ASN A 152 7.57 -8.58 -22.98
N ASN A 153 7.09 -7.46 -22.42
CA ASN A 153 7.04 -7.24 -20.98
C ASN A 153 5.62 -6.94 -20.52
N SER A 154 5.26 -7.46 -19.35
CA SER A 154 4.10 -7.02 -18.58
C SER A 154 4.45 -5.82 -17.72
N VAL A 155 3.46 -4.98 -17.42
CA VAL A 155 3.60 -3.81 -16.54
C VAL A 155 3.13 -4.14 -15.13
N HIS A 156 3.96 -3.79 -14.14
CA HIS A 156 3.67 -4.00 -12.72
C HIS A 156 3.86 -2.69 -11.95
N CYS A 157 2.83 -2.18 -11.29
CA CYS A 157 2.87 -0.90 -10.58
C CYS A 157 2.89 -1.07 -9.06
N LEU A 158 3.54 -0.16 -8.34
CA LEU A 158 3.46 -0.13 -6.87
C LEU A 158 1.99 -0.11 -6.43
N SER A 159 1.58 -1.02 -5.53
CA SER A 159 0.18 -1.23 -5.14
C SER A 159 -0.40 -0.15 -4.21
N SER A 160 0.21 1.04 -4.19
CA SER A 160 -0.23 2.22 -3.43
C SER A 160 -0.59 3.36 -4.39
N ILE A 161 -1.60 4.14 -4.03
CA ILE A 161 -2.13 5.25 -4.82
C ILE A 161 -1.94 6.56 -4.05
N ARG A 162 -1.45 7.61 -4.73
CA ARG A 162 -1.46 8.96 -4.19
C ARG A 162 -2.88 9.52 -4.17
N GLN A 163 -3.39 9.89 -3.00
CA GLN A 163 -4.63 10.64 -2.89
C GLN A 163 -4.42 12.05 -3.46
N LYS A 164 -5.25 12.42 -4.44
CA LYS A 164 -5.35 13.81 -4.93
C LYS A 164 -6.30 14.55 -4.00
N LYS A 165 -5.86 15.71 -3.50
CA LYS A 165 -6.70 16.61 -2.70
C LYS A 165 -7.84 17.19 -3.54
#